data_AF-A0A4R3JHR3-F1
#
_entry.id   AF-A0A4R3JHR3-F1
#
_cell.length_a   1.000
_cell.length_b   1.000
_cell.length_c   1.000
_cell.angle_alpha   90.00
_cell.angle_beta   90.00
_cell.angle_gamma   90.00
#
_symmetry.space_group_name_H-M   'P 1'
#
loop_
_entity.id
_entity.type
_entity.pdbx_description
1 polymer ?
#
loop_
_entity_poly.entity_id
_entity_poly.type
_entity_poly.pdbx_seq_one_letter_code
_entity_poly.pdbx_strand_id
1 'polypeptide(L)'
;MLTPEYLTAFSNGYLGMVDNLNEQIVRDIARRMVKAGKVTDTAKWQIKQAQESGKLLNDIVKEVGKFSGFSDKEILEMFKDAGITSIRNDGKPLLDAGVISEVNLSQRMQELLLANAKKTSGDVNNLTLTTAAKSQELYIQSLNEALLKVQSGAFSYQEALKQAIRSAAMMGSKVLYSSGSQMSLESAMRMALLTGINQTAAVLTEMYASDMGAEYYETTAHPGARLEHTVWQGQVFKIEGEGNGYRNFYEATGYGTVTGLCGANCRHSFFPFWPGISKPAYTQEMLNGYTEAKYKFNGDWLTEYECSQIMRRQERQIREIKRVLAAYDSAMKSATDAETENFLKEEFQKESVKLKNKEKKLKDFCSETGHRLDTSRTQVYAVKDQNGNIVNYGRSTSMKAVWANRKAKK
;
A
#
# COMPACT_ATOMS: atom_id res chain seq x y z
N MET A 1 -17.98 -9.33 -12.53
CA MET A 1 -16.58 -9.18 -12.07
C MET A 1 -16.34 -7.86 -11.37
N LEU A 2 -15.25 -7.78 -10.60
CA LEU A 2 -14.71 -6.52 -10.12
C LEU A 2 -13.98 -5.79 -11.24
N THR A 3 -14.22 -4.49 -11.41
CA THR A 3 -13.50 -3.70 -12.41
C THR A 3 -12.10 -3.30 -11.91
N PRO A 4 -11.14 -3.04 -12.83
CA PRO A 4 -9.82 -2.53 -12.45
C PRO A 4 -9.87 -1.22 -11.64
N GLU A 5 -10.90 -0.39 -11.85
CA GLU A 5 -11.14 0.86 -11.11
C GLU A 5 -11.55 0.56 -9.67
N TYR A 6 -12.46 -0.41 -9.46
CA TYR A 6 -12.83 -0.89 -8.13
C TYR A 6 -11.59 -1.39 -7.39
N LEU A 7 -10.82 -2.28 -8.02
CA LEU A 7 -9.55 -2.82 -7.47
C LEU A 7 -8.45 -1.75 -7.30
N THR A 8 -8.59 -0.57 -7.90
CA THR A 8 -7.67 0.55 -7.63
C THR A 8 -8.09 1.32 -6.38
N ALA A 9 -9.39 1.58 -6.23
CA ALA A 9 -9.95 2.43 -5.19
C ALA A 9 -10.20 1.71 -3.85
N PHE A 10 -10.48 0.41 -3.87
CA PHE A 10 -10.95 -0.35 -2.70
C PHE A 10 -9.99 -0.29 -1.49
N SER A 11 -8.68 -0.17 -1.72
CA SER A 11 -7.70 -0.14 -0.64
C SER A 11 -7.58 1.23 0.05
N ASN A 12 -8.10 2.32 -0.53
CA ASN A 12 -7.74 3.68 -0.13
C ASN A 12 -8.12 4.00 1.33
N GLY A 13 -9.24 3.48 1.83
CA GLY A 13 -9.66 3.63 3.23
C GLY A 13 -8.73 2.89 4.21
N TYR A 14 -8.35 1.67 3.85
CA TYR A 14 -7.47 0.82 4.66
C TYR A 14 -6.05 1.39 4.82
N LEU A 15 -5.49 2.01 3.78
CA LEU A 15 -4.12 2.56 3.81
C LEU A 15 -3.92 3.60 4.92
N GLY A 16 -4.97 4.31 5.33
CA GLY A 16 -4.88 5.25 6.43
C GLY A 16 -4.64 4.65 7.79
N MET A 17 -5.24 3.48 8.04
CA MET A 17 -4.99 2.77 9.29
C MET A 17 -3.53 2.27 9.34
N VAL A 18 -2.98 1.83 8.21
CA VAL A 18 -1.58 1.37 8.11
C VAL A 18 -0.58 2.50 8.28
N ASP A 19 -0.87 3.65 7.68
CA ASP A 19 -0.06 4.86 7.82
C ASP A 19 -0.03 5.34 9.27
N ASN A 20 -1.15 5.26 9.98
CA ASN A 20 -1.22 5.58 11.40
C ASN A 20 -0.34 4.67 12.25
N LEU A 21 -0.46 3.34 12.08
CA LEU A 21 0.38 2.37 12.78
C LEU A 21 1.87 2.66 12.54
N ASN A 22 2.28 2.87 11.28
CA ASN A 22 3.65 3.21 10.94
C ASN A 22 4.12 4.51 11.60
N GLU A 23 3.31 5.57 11.59
CA GLU A 23 3.67 6.84 12.22
C GLU A 23 3.84 6.68 13.75
N GLN A 24 2.96 5.93 14.41
CA GLN A 24 3.06 5.68 15.85
C GLN A 24 4.37 4.96 16.21
N ILE A 25 4.70 3.88 15.49
CA ILE A 25 5.95 3.12 15.68
C ILE A 25 7.16 4.04 15.52
N VAL A 26 7.19 4.84 14.45
CA VAL A 26 8.29 5.76 14.16
C VAL A 26 8.44 6.84 15.23
N ARG A 27 7.33 7.40 15.71
CA ARG A 27 7.34 8.40 16.78
C ARG A 27 7.85 7.83 18.10
N ASP A 28 7.49 6.60 18.44
CA ASP A 28 7.93 5.97 19.68
C ASP A 28 9.41 5.61 19.64
N ILE A 29 9.89 5.05 18.52
CA ILE A 29 11.33 4.83 18.29
C ILE A 29 12.10 6.15 18.46
N ALA A 30 11.70 7.21 17.77
CA ALA A 30 12.39 8.50 17.84
C ALA A 30 12.43 9.08 19.26
N ARG A 31 11.31 9.00 19.99
CA ARG A 31 11.21 9.40 21.40
C ARG A 31 12.22 8.65 22.27
N ARG A 32 12.30 7.33 22.13
CA ARG A 32 13.21 6.48 22.93
C ARG A 32 14.67 6.70 22.57
N MET A 33 14.98 6.91 21.29
CA MET A 33 16.34 7.25 20.85
C MET A 33 16.85 8.52 21.53
N VAL A 34 16.01 9.56 21.64
CA VAL A 34 16.38 10.80 22.33
C VAL A 34 16.49 10.60 23.84
N LYS A 35 15.55 9.89 24.47
CA LYS A 35 15.59 9.58 25.92
C LYS A 35 16.74 8.65 26.33
N ALA A 36 17.32 7.92 25.39
CA ALA A 36 18.52 7.11 25.64
C ALA A 36 19.66 8.01 26.17
N GLY A 37 19.83 9.20 25.59
CA GLY A 37 20.79 10.21 26.03
C GLY A 37 22.26 9.80 25.80
N LYS A 38 23.19 10.62 26.29
CA LYS A 38 24.63 10.31 26.35
C LYS A 38 24.90 9.40 27.55
N VAL A 39 24.82 8.08 27.40
CA VAL A 39 25.22 7.16 28.49
C VAL A 39 26.70 6.82 28.31
N THR A 40 27.50 7.08 29.33
CA THR A 40 28.97 6.99 29.30
C THR A 40 29.52 5.62 29.70
N ASP A 41 28.71 4.76 30.30
CA ASP A 41 29.09 3.39 30.70
C ASP A 41 28.40 2.37 29.78
N THR A 42 29.20 1.67 28.97
CA THR A 42 28.73 0.76 27.92
C THR A 42 27.81 -0.34 28.45
N ALA A 43 28.06 -0.86 29.66
CA ALA A 43 27.23 -1.90 30.27
C ALA A 43 25.86 -1.35 30.69
N LYS A 44 25.82 -0.16 31.33
CA LYS A 44 24.56 0.51 31.69
C LYS A 44 23.76 0.93 30.46
N TRP A 45 24.46 1.31 29.39
CA TRP A 45 23.84 1.63 28.11
C TRP A 45 23.21 0.39 27.46
N GLN A 46 23.91 -0.74 27.40
CA GLN A 46 23.37 -2.00 26.87
C GLN A 46 22.14 -2.49 27.67
N ILE A 47 22.16 -2.41 29.00
CA ILE A 47 21.02 -2.78 29.85
C ILE A 47 19.82 -1.86 29.58
N LYS A 48 20.03 -0.54 29.54
CA LYS A 48 18.97 0.44 29.26
C LYS A 48 18.35 0.22 27.89
N GLN A 49 19.17 -0.12 26.89
CA GLN A 49 18.69 -0.44 25.55
C GLN A 49 17.85 -1.72 25.49
N ALA A 50 18.30 -2.79 26.14
CA ALA A 50 17.54 -4.03 26.19
C ALA A 50 16.17 -3.81 26.84
N GLN A 51 16.12 -3.04 27.94
CA GLN A 51 14.86 -2.68 28.62
C GLN A 51 13.94 -1.82 27.75
N GLU A 52 14.47 -0.77 27.12
CA GLU A 52 13.68 0.10 26.23
C GLU A 52 13.24 -0.62 24.96
N SER A 53 14.04 -1.57 24.46
CA SER A 53 13.68 -2.45 23.34
C SER A 53 12.55 -3.41 23.69
N GLY A 54 12.57 -4.02 24.88
CA GLY A 54 11.46 -4.88 25.34
C GLY A 54 10.16 -4.09 25.53
N LYS A 55 10.24 -2.87 26.08
CA LYS A 55 9.07 -1.97 26.18
C LYS A 55 8.56 -1.54 24.80
N LEU A 56 9.46 -1.20 23.87
CA LEU A 56 9.10 -0.88 22.49
C LEU A 56 8.33 -2.02 21.84
N LEU A 57 8.81 -3.27 21.98
CA LEU A 57 8.09 -4.43 21.45
C LEU A 57 6.67 -4.55 22.03
N ASN A 58 6.52 -4.43 23.34
CA ASN A 58 5.21 -4.51 24.00
C ASN A 58 4.25 -3.41 23.51
N ASP A 59 4.75 -2.18 23.35
CA ASP A 59 3.94 -1.05 22.88
C ASP A 59 3.57 -1.22 21.39
N ILE A 60 4.51 -1.69 20.54
CA ILE A 60 4.20 -2.01 19.15
C ILE A 60 3.18 -3.15 19.07
N VAL A 61 3.34 -4.24 19.83
CA VAL A 61 2.39 -5.36 19.86
C VAL A 61 1.00 -4.89 20.28
N LYS A 62 0.90 -3.96 21.24
CA LYS A 62 -0.37 -3.37 21.66
C LYS A 62 -1.03 -2.54 20.54
N GLU A 63 -0.26 -1.70 19.84
CA GLU A 63 -0.78 -0.92 18.71
C GLU A 63 -1.16 -1.81 17.51
N VAL A 64 -0.36 -2.85 17.25
CA VAL A 64 -0.69 -3.90 16.27
C VAL A 64 -1.98 -4.62 16.66
N GLY A 65 -2.15 -5.02 17.93
CA GLY A 65 -3.36 -5.71 18.38
C GLY A 65 -4.62 -4.86 18.24
N LYS A 66 -4.54 -3.55 18.52
CA LYS A 66 -5.64 -2.62 18.24
C LYS A 66 -5.95 -2.57 16.74
N PHE A 67 -4.91 -2.40 15.91
CA PHE A 67 -5.04 -2.36 14.46
C PHE A 67 -5.67 -3.65 13.90
N SER A 68 -5.20 -4.83 14.33
CA SER A 68 -5.68 -6.14 13.88
C SER A 68 -7.18 -6.33 14.14
N GLY A 69 -7.69 -5.94 15.32
CA GLY A 69 -9.12 -6.07 15.61
C GLY A 69 -10.02 -5.22 14.70
N PHE A 70 -9.61 -3.99 14.36
CA PHE A 70 -10.31 -3.16 13.38
C PHE A 70 -10.14 -3.69 11.95
N SER A 71 -8.93 -4.15 11.63
CA SER A 71 -8.56 -4.68 10.33
C SER A 71 -9.37 -5.90 9.95
N ASP A 72 -9.52 -6.88 10.84
CA ASP A 72 -10.27 -8.12 10.57
C ASP A 72 -11.74 -7.83 10.18
N LYS A 73 -12.38 -6.88 10.87
CA LYS A 73 -13.76 -6.46 10.57
C LYS A 73 -13.85 -5.75 9.22
N GLU A 74 -12.97 -4.78 8.98
CA GLU A 74 -12.93 -4.04 7.72
C GLU A 74 -12.66 -4.97 6.53
N ILE A 75 -11.70 -5.90 6.66
CA ILE A 75 -11.38 -6.89 5.63
C ILE A 75 -12.60 -7.77 5.35
N LEU A 76 -13.31 -8.23 6.39
CA LEU A 76 -14.52 -9.02 6.20
C LEU A 76 -15.61 -8.25 5.42
N GLU A 77 -15.84 -6.99 5.74
CA GLU A 77 -16.79 -6.13 5.03
C GLU A 77 -16.36 -5.91 3.57
N MET A 78 -15.07 -5.62 3.32
CA MET A 78 -14.52 -5.48 1.98
C MET A 78 -14.72 -6.74 1.13
N PHE A 79 -14.50 -7.93 1.70
CA PHE A 79 -14.69 -9.20 0.99
C PHE A 79 -16.17 -9.44 0.67
N LYS A 80 -17.08 -9.14 1.60
CA LYS A 80 -18.54 -9.26 1.38
C LYS A 80 -19.00 -8.34 0.25
N ASP A 81 -18.62 -7.07 0.31
CA ASP A 81 -18.97 -6.07 -0.71
C ASP A 81 -18.41 -6.44 -2.08
N ALA A 82 -17.16 -6.89 -2.11
CA ALA A 82 -16.50 -7.34 -3.33
C ALA A 82 -17.19 -8.59 -3.92
N GLY A 83 -17.51 -9.59 -3.11
CA GLY A 83 -18.20 -10.80 -3.56
C GLY A 83 -19.58 -10.51 -4.14
N ILE A 84 -20.39 -9.70 -3.45
CA ILE A 84 -21.72 -9.28 -3.92
C ILE A 84 -21.60 -8.50 -5.24
N THR A 85 -20.68 -7.55 -5.30
CA THR A 85 -20.45 -6.72 -6.49
C THR A 85 -19.99 -7.59 -7.67
N SER A 86 -19.05 -8.52 -7.45
CA SER A 86 -18.52 -9.38 -8.50
C SER A 86 -19.61 -10.22 -9.15
N ILE A 87 -20.39 -10.92 -8.33
CA ILE A 87 -21.43 -11.85 -8.79
C ILE A 87 -22.59 -11.11 -9.45
N ARG A 88 -23.03 -9.98 -8.89
CA ARG A 88 -24.03 -9.12 -9.54
C ARG A 88 -23.56 -8.68 -10.93
N ASN A 89 -22.30 -8.31 -11.07
CA ASN A 89 -21.74 -7.91 -12.36
C ASN A 89 -21.61 -9.10 -13.33
N ASP A 90 -21.24 -10.29 -12.85
CA ASP A 90 -21.14 -11.51 -13.68
C ASP A 90 -22.51 -11.96 -14.20
N GLY A 91 -23.56 -11.82 -13.40
CA GLY A 91 -24.91 -12.21 -13.79
C GLY A 91 -25.68 -11.16 -14.60
N LYS A 92 -25.16 -9.94 -14.71
CA LYS A 92 -25.82 -8.83 -15.41
C LYS A 92 -26.22 -9.17 -16.86
N PRO A 93 -25.38 -9.81 -17.70
CA PRO A 93 -25.78 -10.15 -19.06
C PRO A 93 -26.99 -11.08 -19.12
N LEU A 94 -27.09 -12.07 -18.23
CA LEU A 94 -28.22 -13.00 -18.17
C LEU A 94 -29.49 -12.35 -17.60
N LEU A 95 -29.34 -11.45 -16.62
CA LEU A 95 -30.45 -10.64 -16.10
C LEU A 95 -31.03 -9.74 -17.20
N ASP A 96 -30.17 -9.00 -17.90
CA ASP A 96 -30.58 -8.08 -18.97
C ASP A 96 -31.24 -8.84 -20.16
N ALA A 97 -30.86 -10.10 -20.38
CA ALA A 97 -31.46 -10.99 -21.37
C ALA A 97 -32.73 -11.72 -20.88
N GLY A 98 -33.12 -11.57 -19.62
CA GLY A 98 -34.29 -12.24 -19.02
C GLY A 98 -34.13 -13.75 -18.84
N VAL A 99 -32.90 -14.28 -18.88
CA VAL A 99 -32.60 -15.71 -18.68
C VAL A 99 -32.74 -16.09 -17.20
N ILE A 100 -32.39 -15.17 -16.31
CA ILE A 100 -32.51 -15.29 -14.85
C ILE A 100 -33.24 -14.07 -14.30
N SER A 101 -33.90 -14.22 -13.14
CA SER A 101 -34.64 -13.14 -12.47
C SER A 101 -33.87 -12.51 -11.31
N GLU A 102 -32.91 -13.22 -10.74
CA GLU A 102 -32.10 -12.76 -9.61
C GLU A 102 -30.70 -13.38 -9.64
N VAL A 103 -29.79 -12.74 -8.92
CA VAL A 103 -28.38 -13.16 -8.80
C VAL A 103 -27.99 -13.08 -7.33
N ASN A 104 -27.68 -14.23 -6.75
CA ASN A 104 -27.36 -14.38 -5.33
C ASN A 104 -26.10 -15.23 -5.14
N LEU A 105 -25.34 -14.96 -4.08
CA LEU A 105 -24.23 -15.82 -3.68
C LEU A 105 -24.79 -17.14 -3.13
N SER A 106 -24.39 -18.28 -3.72
CA SER A 106 -24.72 -19.59 -3.16
C SER A 106 -24.07 -19.79 -1.78
N GLN A 107 -24.58 -20.72 -0.97
CA GLN A 107 -24.00 -21.01 0.34
C GLN A 107 -22.49 -21.34 0.25
N ARG A 108 -22.10 -22.16 -0.74
CA ARG A 108 -20.69 -22.51 -0.99
C ARG A 108 -19.84 -21.29 -1.34
N MET A 109 -20.37 -20.36 -2.13
CA MET A 109 -19.69 -19.10 -2.46
C MET A 109 -19.49 -18.22 -1.22
N GLN A 110 -20.51 -18.13 -0.36
CA GLN A 110 -20.42 -17.38 0.90
C GLN A 110 -19.37 -17.99 1.83
N GLU A 111 -19.35 -19.31 1.99
CA GLU A 111 -18.36 -20.03 2.80
C GLU A 111 -16.93 -19.79 2.31
N LEU A 112 -16.70 -19.86 0.99
CA LEU A 112 -15.40 -19.59 0.37
C LEU A 112 -14.94 -18.14 0.58
N LEU A 113 -15.85 -17.18 0.40
CA LEU A 113 -15.59 -15.77 0.64
C LEU A 113 -15.17 -15.52 2.10
N LEU A 114 -15.90 -16.09 3.07
CA LEU A 114 -15.58 -15.97 4.49
C LEU A 114 -14.23 -16.62 4.84
N ALA A 115 -13.93 -17.78 4.25
CA ALA A 115 -12.65 -18.47 4.45
C ALA A 115 -11.47 -17.63 3.90
N ASN A 116 -11.61 -17.06 2.71
CA ASN A 116 -10.57 -16.22 2.12
C ASN A 116 -10.41 -14.88 2.85
N ALA A 117 -11.49 -14.27 3.33
CA ALA A 117 -11.43 -13.08 4.18
C ALA A 117 -10.60 -13.35 5.46
N LYS A 118 -10.85 -14.50 6.11
CA LYS A 118 -10.09 -14.94 7.28
C LYS A 118 -8.61 -15.19 6.95
N LYS A 119 -8.33 -15.84 5.82
CA LYS A 119 -6.95 -16.06 5.35
C LYS A 119 -6.21 -14.74 5.13
N THR A 120 -6.81 -13.80 4.40
CA THR A 120 -6.20 -12.49 4.13
C THR A 120 -6.01 -11.66 5.39
N SER A 121 -6.94 -11.74 6.35
CA SER A 121 -6.78 -11.15 7.69
C SER A 121 -5.55 -11.74 8.40
N GLY A 122 -5.36 -13.06 8.33
CA GLY A 122 -4.17 -13.75 8.83
C GLY A 122 -2.87 -13.25 8.17
N ASP A 123 -2.85 -13.10 6.84
CA ASP A 123 -1.69 -12.59 6.10
C ASP A 123 -1.34 -11.15 6.52
N VAL A 124 -2.34 -10.29 6.65
CA VAL A 124 -2.20 -8.91 7.14
C VAL A 124 -1.63 -8.87 8.56
N ASN A 125 -2.18 -9.70 9.45
CA ASN A 125 -1.73 -9.77 10.84
C ASN A 125 -0.28 -10.29 10.92
N ASN A 126 0.09 -11.27 10.10
CA ASN A 126 1.48 -11.74 10.02
C ASN A 126 2.45 -10.65 9.53
N LEU A 127 2.05 -9.86 8.53
CA LEU A 127 2.85 -8.72 8.06
C LEU A 127 3.10 -7.70 9.20
N THR A 128 2.07 -7.39 10.00
CA THR A 128 2.23 -6.48 11.16
C THR A 128 3.18 -7.01 12.22
N LEU A 129 3.07 -8.28 12.59
CA LEU A 129 3.92 -8.91 13.60
C LEU A 129 5.38 -8.99 13.13
N THR A 130 5.60 -9.34 11.86
CA THR A 130 6.94 -9.37 11.27
C THR A 130 7.57 -7.98 11.26
N THR A 131 6.80 -6.93 10.92
CA THR A 131 7.27 -5.55 11.02
C THR A 131 7.56 -5.15 12.46
N ALA A 132 6.74 -5.55 13.44
CA ALA A 132 6.99 -5.24 14.85
C ALA A 132 8.33 -5.79 15.34
N ALA A 133 8.60 -7.08 15.09
CA ALA A 133 9.86 -7.72 15.44
C ALA A 133 11.05 -7.06 14.72
N LYS A 134 10.91 -6.75 13.42
CA LYS A 134 12.00 -6.13 12.66
C LYS A 134 12.27 -4.68 13.07
N SER A 135 11.24 -3.91 13.40
CA SER A 135 11.38 -2.55 13.91
C SER A 135 12.13 -2.49 15.24
N GLN A 136 11.93 -3.48 16.10
CA GLN A 136 12.72 -3.64 17.32
C GLN A 136 14.20 -3.90 17.03
N GLU A 137 14.50 -4.85 16.12
CA GLU A 137 15.88 -5.17 15.72
C GLU A 137 16.58 -3.93 15.12
N LEU A 138 15.90 -3.24 14.21
CA LEU A 138 16.39 -2.02 13.57
C LEU A 138 16.63 -0.88 14.56
N TYR A 139 15.80 -0.78 15.61
CA TYR A 139 16.00 0.18 16.69
C TYR A 139 17.31 -0.10 17.44
N ILE A 140 17.55 -1.35 17.85
CA ILE A 140 18.80 -1.74 18.53
C ILE A 140 20.00 -1.48 17.62
N GLN A 141 19.93 -1.94 16.37
CA GLN A 141 21.02 -1.78 15.40
C GLN A 141 21.35 -0.31 15.17
N SER A 142 20.34 0.55 14.95
CA SER A 142 20.55 1.97 14.70
C SER A 142 21.19 2.68 15.89
N LEU A 143 20.86 2.27 17.12
CA LEU A 143 21.50 2.80 18.32
C LEU A 143 22.94 2.29 18.50
N ASN A 144 23.21 1.03 18.21
CA ASN A 144 24.57 0.47 18.18
C ASN A 144 25.46 1.19 17.19
N GLU A 145 24.98 1.39 15.96
CA GLU A 145 25.70 2.16 14.95
C GLU A 145 25.92 3.61 15.38
N ALA A 146 24.92 4.25 15.99
CA ALA A 146 25.07 5.61 16.51
C ALA A 146 26.12 5.69 17.62
N LEU A 147 26.14 4.75 18.56
CA LEU A 147 27.16 4.71 19.61
C LEU A 147 28.55 4.53 19.03
N LEU A 148 28.74 3.57 18.12
CA LEU A 148 30.03 3.33 17.49
C LEU A 148 30.53 4.56 16.72
N LYS A 149 29.64 5.29 16.05
CA LYS A 149 29.96 6.55 15.35
C LYS A 149 30.41 7.66 16.30
N VAL A 150 29.80 7.74 17.49
CA VAL A 150 30.17 8.72 18.52
C VAL A 150 31.47 8.31 19.22
N GLN A 151 31.61 7.04 19.61
CA GLN A 151 32.79 6.53 20.30
C GLN A 151 34.05 6.57 19.43
N SER A 152 33.92 6.31 18.13
CA SER A 152 35.04 6.42 17.20
C SER A 152 35.43 7.87 16.90
N GLY A 153 34.67 8.87 17.37
CA GLY A 153 34.87 10.27 17.05
C GLY A 153 34.53 10.65 15.60
N ALA A 154 34.02 9.71 14.80
CA ALA A 154 33.68 9.93 13.40
C ALA A 154 32.49 10.90 13.23
N PHE A 155 31.59 10.97 14.21
CA PHE A 155 30.43 11.86 14.20
C PHE A 155 30.16 12.46 15.58
N SER A 156 29.58 13.66 15.60
CA SER A 156 28.99 14.21 16.83
C SER A 156 27.79 13.38 17.27
N TYR A 157 27.42 13.51 18.56
CA TYR A 157 26.22 12.86 19.10
C TYR A 157 24.96 13.23 18.31
N GLN A 158 24.79 14.51 17.98
CA GLN A 158 23.63 15.01 17.24
C GLN A 158 23.57 14.43 15.81
N GLU A 159 24.71 14.34 15.13
CA GLU A 159 24.80 13.75 13.79
C GLU A 159 24.49 12.25 13.80
N ALA A 160 25.02 11.51 14.78
CA ALA A 160 24.73 10.09 14.95
C ALA A 160 23.24 9.85 15.29
N LEU A 161 22.67 10.65 16.17
CA LEU A 161 21.25 10.60 16.56
C LEU A 161 20.33 10.92 15.37
N LYS A 162 20.65 11.93 14.57
CA LYS A 162 19.93 12.26 13.31
C LYS A 162 19.88 11.06 12.37
N GLN A 163 21.04 10.45 12.13
CA GLN A 163 21.14 9.29 11.24
C GLN A 163 20.35 8.10 11.77
N ALA A 164 20.40 7.83 13.08
CA ALA A 164 19.63 6.76 13.71
C ALA A 164 18.11 6.99 13.61
N ILE A 165 17.63 8.20 13.92
CA ILE A 165 16.20 8.55 13.82
C ILE A 165 15.72 8.40 12.37
N ARG A 166 16.49 8.92 11.41
CA ARG A 166 16.15 8.82 9.98
C ARG A 166 16.14 7.36 9.50
N SER A 167 17.16 6.59 9.88
CA SER A 167 17.30 5.17 9.54
C SER A 167 16.12 4.36 10.07
N ALA A 168 15.78 4.52 11.35
CA ALA A 168 14.64 3.84 11.95
C ALA A 168 13.30 4.28 11.35
N ALA A 169 13.12 5.56 11.02
CA ALA A 169 11.91 6.05 10.35
C ALA A 169 11.73 5.45 8.93
N MET A 170 12.85 5.24 8.23
CA MET A 170 12.84 4.67 6.88
C MET A 170 12.70 3.14 6.89
N MET A 171 13.40 2.45 7.78
CA MET A 171 13.50 0.99 7.81
C MET A 171 12.43 0.33 8.68
N GLY A 172 12.03 0.94 9.81
CA GLY A 172 11.02 0.41 10.75
C GLY A 172 9.58 0.39 10.22
N SER A 173 9.40 0.59 8.92
CA SER A 173 8.13 0.51 8.20
C SER A 173 8.23 -0.37 6.95
N LYS A 174 9.31 -1.15 6.84
CA LYS A 174 9.54 -2.10 5.76
C LYS A 174 9.28 -3.53 6.22
N VAL A 175 8.73 -4.32 5.32
CA VAL A 175 8.64 -5.78 5.36
C VAL A 175 9.84 -6.32 4.58
N LEU A 176 10.57 -7.26 5.18
CA LEU A 176 11.62 -8.02 4.53
C LEU A 176 11.05 -9.39 4.16
N TYR A 177 11.06 -9.71 2.87
CA TYR A 177 10.66 -11.03 2.40
C TYR A 177 11.84 -12.00 2.50
N SER A 178 11.54 -13.30 2.55
CA SER A 178 12.55 -14.37 2.53
C SER A 178 13.48 -14.30 1.32
N SER A 179 13.02 -13.71 0.21
CA SER A 179 13.82 -13.42 -0.99
C SER A 179 14.87 -12.32 -0.80
N GLY A 180 14.92 -11.65 0.36
CA GLY A 180 15.74 -10.46 0.60
C GLY A 180 15.13 -9.16 0.05
N SER A 181 14.02 -9.25 -0.68
CA SER A 181 13.30 -8.07 -1.18
C SER A 181 12.67 -7.29 -0.03
N GLN A 182 12.64 -5.96 -0.16
CA GLN A 182 12.03 -5.07 0.83
C GLN A 182 10.87 -4.30 0.21
N MET A 183 9.78 -4.20 0.96
CA MET A 183 8.62 -3.38 0.59
C MET A 183 8.13 -2.59 1.82
N SER A 184 7.50 -1.44 1.64
CA SER A 184 6.86 -0.78 2.78
C SER A 184 5.68 -1.63 3.29
N LEU A 185 5.40 -1.60 4.60
CA LEU A 185 4.27 -2.31 5.22
C LEU A 185 2.95 -1.98 4.52
N GLU A 186 2.74 -0.69 4.23
CA GLU A 186 1.58 -0.20 3.47
C GLU A 186 1.45 -0.84 2.08
N SER A 187 2.56 -0.91 1.32
CA SER A 187 2.53 -1.54 -0.01
C SER A 187 2.31 -3.06 0.09
N ALA A 188 2.88 -3.71 1.11
CA ALA A 188 2.70 -5.13 1.38
C ALA A 188 1.26 -5.48 1.71
N MET A 189 0.64 -4.71 2.61
CA MET A 189 -0.77 -4.91 2.97
C MET A 189 -1.70 -4.60 1.81
N ARG A 190 -1.45 -3.51 1.06
CA ARG A 190 -2.24 -3.19 -0.13
C ARG A 190 -2.22 -4.34 -1.14
N MET A 191 -1.03 -4.89 -1.38
CA MET A 191 -0.86 -6.03 -2.27
C MET A 191 -1.62 -7.26 -1.76
N ALA A 192 -1.46 -7.61 -0.48
CA ALA A 192 -2.14 -8.76 0.11
C ALA A 192 -3.67 -8.66 0.01
N LEU A 193 -4.23 -7.48 0.31
CA LEU A 193 -5.66 -7.22 0.19
C LEU A 193 -6.15 -7.28 -1.26
N LEU A 194 -5.44 -6.61 -2.17
CA LEU A 194 -5.82 -6.56 -3.59
C LEU A 194 -5.81 -7.95 -4.20
N THR A 195 -4.73 -8.71 -3.95
CA THR A 195 -4.59 -10.07 -4.44
C THR A 195 -5.63 -10.99 -3.81
N GLY A 196 -5.85 -10.93 -2.49
CA GLY A 196 -6.84 -11.77 -1.81
C GLY A 196 -8.27 -11.55 -2.31
N ILE A 197 -8.66 -10.28 -2.48
CA ILE A 197 -10.00 -9.93 -2.99
C ILE A 197 -10.15 -10.33 -4.46
N ASN A 198 -9.17 -10.01 -5.31
CA ASN A 198 -9.27 -10.30 -6.73
C ASN A 198 -9.28 -11.82 -6.99
N GLN A 199 -8.45 -12.59 -6.28
CA GLN A 199 -8.47 -14.05 -6.35
C GLN A 199 -9.78 -14.65 -5.82
N THR A 200 -10.35 -14.08 -4.76
CA THR A 200 -11.66 -14.54 -4.27
C THR A 200 -12.75 -14.25 -5.29
N ALA A 201 -12.80 -13.04 -5.84
CA ALA A 201 -13.74 -12.67 -6.89
C ALA A 201 -13.61 -13.58 -8.12
N ALA A 202 -12.38 -13.90 -8.53
CA ALA A 202 -12.12 -14.81 -9.64
C ALA A 202 -12.69 -16.22 -9.40
N VAL A 203 -12.47 -16.81 -8.22
CA VAL A 203 -13.04 -18.13 -7.88
C VAL A 203 -14.57 -18.08 -7.81
N LEU A 204 -15.15 -16.98 -7.30
CA LEU A 204 -16.60 -16.79 -7.32
C LEU A 204 -17.14 -16.72 -8.75
N THR A 205 -16.44 -16.00 -9.64
CA THR A 205 -16.76 -15.94 -11.07
C THR A 205 -16.67 -17.33 -11.72
N GLU A 206 -15.65 -18.13 -11.41
CA GLU A 206 -15.54 -19.51 -11.90
C GLU A 206 -16.72 -20.38 -11.46
N MET A 207 -17.09 -20.32 -10.17
CA MET A 207 -18.25 -21.04 -9.64
C MET A 207 -19.55 -20.61 -10.33
N TYR A 208 -19.76 -19.30 -10.50
CA TYR A 208 -20.95 -18.76 -11.16
C TYR A 208 -21.01 -19.12 -12.64
N ALA A 209 -19.89 -19.04 -13.34
CA ALA A 209 -19.75 -19.46 -14.73
C ALA A 209 -20.11 -20.93 -14.90
N SER A 210 -19.63 -21.80 -14.00
CA SER A 210 -19.97 -23.22 -14.00
C SER A 210 -21.46 -23.44 -13.75
N ASP A 211 -22.05 -22.75 -12.77
CA ASP A 211 -23.48 -22.88 -12.43
C ASP A 211 -24.37 -22.46 -13.62
N MET A 212 -23.94 -21.45 -14.38
CA MET A 212 -24.68 -20.87 -15.51
C MET A 212 -24.25 -21.40 -16.88
N GLY A 213 -23.38 -22.43 -16.92
CA GLY A 213 -22.93 -23.06 -18.17
C GLY A 213 -22.20 -22.14 -19.14
N ALA A 214 -21.43 -21.15 -18.64
CA ALA A 214 -20.59 -20.32 -19.49
C ALA A 214 -19.39 -21.14 -20.01
N GLU A 215 -19.07 -20.99 -21.29
CA GLU A 215 -17.94 -21.67 -21.94
C GLU A 215 -16.73 -20.74 -22.20
N TYR A 216 -16.93 -19.42 -22.05
CA TYR A 216 -15.93 -18.41 -22.37
C TYR A 216 -15.80 -17.38 -21.25
N TYR A 217 -14.60 -16.80 -21.15
CA TYR A 217 -14.34 -15.62 -20.33
C TYR A 217 -13.87 -14.46 -21.20
N GLU A 218 -14.30 -13.26 -20.86
CA GLU A 218 -13.64 -12.04 -21.33
C GLU A 218 -12.78 -11.46 -20.19
N THR A 219 -11.53 -11.11 -20.49
CA THR A 219 -10.64 -10.46 -19.54
C THR A 219 -10.91 -8.96 -19.50
N THR A 220 -10.79 -8.38 -18.31
CA THR A 220 -10.81 -6.92 -18.17
C THR A 220 -9.60 -6.27 -18.83
N ALA A 221 -9.72 -4.98 -19.14
CA ALA A 221 -8.65 -4.14 -19.65
C ALA A 221 -8.63 -2.80 -18.91
N HIS A 222 -7.44 -2.24 -18.72
CA HIS A 222 -7.24 -0.93 -18.13
C HIS A 222 -5.95 -0.28 -18.64
N PRO A 223 -5.88 1.07 -18.68
CA PRO A 223 -4.64 1.76 -19.02
C PRO A 223 -3.58 1.55 -17.93
N GLY A 224 -2.31 1.52 -18.32
CA GLY A 224 -1.19 1.32 -17.38
C GLY A 224 -1.09 -0.10 -16.81
N ALA A 225 -1.57 -1.10 -17.56
CA ALA A 225 -1.23 -2.51 -17.34
C ALA A 225 0.29 -2.71 -17.44
N ARG A 226 0.82 -3.69 -16.70
CA ARG A 226 2.22 -4.10 -16.91
C ARG A 226 2.36 -4.68 -18.31
N LEU A 227 3.53 -4.52 -18.94
CA LEU A 227 3.73 -4.89 -20.34
C LEU A 227 3.35 -6.35 -20.64
N GLU A 228 3.73 -7.29 -19.78
CA GLU A 228 3.39 -8.71 -19.93
C GLU A 228 1.88 -9.01 -19.80
N HIS A 229 1.10 -8.08 -19.25
CA HIS A 229 -0.35 -8.21 -19.07
C HIS A 229 -1.14 -7.58 -20.20
N THR A 230 -0.51 -6.83 -21.10
CA THR A 230 -1.23 -6.18 -22.21
C THR A 230 -1.73 -7.19 -23.24
N VAL A 231 -1.05 -8.33 -23.38
CA VAL A 231 -1.23 -9.32 -24.46
C VAL A 231 -2.56 -10.08 -24.44
N TRP A 232 -3.27 -10.04 -23.31
CA TRP A 232 -4.56 -10.70 -23.13
C TRP A 232 -5.68 -9.76 -22.71
N GLN A 233 -5.45 -8.43 -22.65
CA GLN A 233 -6.48 -7.48 -22.22
C GLN A 233 -7.68 -7.43 -23.17
N GLY A 234 -8.89 -7.46 -22.62
CA GLY A 234 -10.14 -7.29 -23.37
C GLY A 234 -10.42 -8.40 -24.39
N GLN A 235 -9.77 -9.55 -24.23
CA GLN A 235 -9.92 -10.68 -25.14
C GLN A 235 -10.85 -11.71 -24.54
N VAL A 236 -11.56 -12.41 -25.43
CA VAL A 236 -12.39 -13.55 -25.08
C VAL A 236 -11.56 -14.83 -25.23
N PHE A 237 -11.68 -15.73 -24.26
CA PHE A 237 -10.97 -17.00 -24.18
C PHE A 237 -11.96 -18.13 -23.91
N LYS A 238 -11.66 -19.32 -24.42
CA LYS A 238 -12.40 -20.52 -24.06
C LYS A 238 -11.88 -21.04 -22.72
N ILE A 239 -12.79 -21.41 -21.81
CA ILE A 239 -12.42 -21.85 -20.46
C ILE A 239 -11.64 -23.17 -20.56
N GLU A 240 -12.25 -24.18 -21.17
CA GLU A 240 -11.69 -25.52 -21.34
C GLU A 240 -11.31 -25.78 -22.81
N GLY A 241 -10.03 -26.13 -23.03
CA GLY A 241 -9.45 -26.34 -24.36
C GLY A 241 -9.37 -25.08 -25.21
N GLU A 242 -9.18 -25.27 -26.52
CA GLU A 242 -9.21 -24.23 -27.55
C GLU A 242 -10.33 -24.53 -28.57
N GLY A 243 -10.82 -23.51 -29.27
CA GLY A 243 -11.81 -23.72 -30.33
C GLY A 243 -12.54 -22.46 -30.77
N ASN A 244 -13.13 -22.51 -31.96
CA ASN A 244 -13.90 -21.40 -32.56
C ASN A 244 -13.11 -20.08 -32.66
N GLY A 245 -11.78 -20.15 -32.83
CA GLY A 245 -10.90 -18.98 -32.88
C GLY A 245 -10.51 -18.40 -31.52
N TYR A 246 -10.95 -19.00 -30.41
CA TYR A 246 -10.60 -18.58 -29.05
C TYR A 246 -9.50 -19.48 -28.46
N ARG A 247 -8.48 -18.84 -27.88
CA ARG A 247 -7.39 -19.51 -27.15
C ARG A 247 -7.88 -20.02 -25.80
N ASN A 248 -7.17 -21.00 -25.24
CA ASN A 248 -7.43 -21.45 -23.88
C ASN A 248 -7.15 -20.34 -22.85
N PHE A 249 -8.06 -20.17 -21.89
CA PHE A 249 -7.99 -19.14 -20.86
C PHE A 249 -6.78 -19.30 -19.93
N TYR A 250 -6.55 -20.49 -19.40
CA TYR A 250 -5.48 -20.75 -18.43
C TYR A 250 -4.10 -20.56 -19.08
N GLU A 251 -3.90 -21.12 -20.28
CA GLU A 251 -2.63 -21.03 -21.00
C GLU A 251 -2.31 -19.60 -21.47
N ALA A 252 -3.29 -18.88 -22.01
CA ALA A 252 -3.04 -17.55 -22.57
C ALA A 252 -2.84 -16.46 -21.51
N THR A 253 -3.40 -16.64 -20.30
CA THR A 253 -3.38 -15.63 -19.24
C THR A 253 -2.45 -15.98 -18.08
N GLY A 254 -2.03 -17.25 -17.98
CA GLY A 254 -1.28 -17.78 -16.84
C GLY A 254 -2.07 -17.78 -15.54
N TYR A 255 -3.41 -17.72 -15.60
CA TYR A 255 -4.27 -17.73 -14.41
C TYR A 255 -3.92 -18.91 -13.49
N GLY A 256 -3.88 -18.66 -12.18
CA GLY A 256 -3.39 -19.60 -11.17
C GLY A 256 -1.90 -19.46 -10.81
N THR A 257 -1.12 -18.69 -11.59
CA THR A 257 0.28 -18.37 -11.26
C THR A 257 0.43 -17.00 -10.59
N VAL A 258 1.55 -16.78 -9.88
CA VAL A 258 1.83 -15.50 -9.21
C VAL A 258 1.94 -14.33 -10.21
N THR A 259 2.42 -14.60 -11.43
CA THR A 259 2.61 -13.60 -12.50
C THR A 259 1.48 -13.59 -13.54
N GLY A 260 0.49 -14.46 -13.41
CA GLY A 260 -0.66 -14.51 -14.30
C GLY A 260 -1.74 -13.48 -14.00
N LEU A 261 -2.85 -13.60 -14.73
CA LEU A 261 -4.12 -12.93 -14.44
C LEU A 261 -4.56 -13.22 -13.00
N CYS A 262 -5.12 -12.21 -12.32
CA CYS A 262 -5.45 -12.25 -10.88
C CYS A 262 -4.28 -12.57 -9.94
N GLY A 263 -3.04 -12.54 -10.44
CA GLY A 263 -1.81 -12.77 -9.67
C GLY A 263 -1.44 -11.61 -8.72
N ALA A 264 -0.20 -11.63 -8.24
CA ALA A 264 0.30 -10.65 -7.27
C ALA A 264 0.15 -9.21 -7.79
N ASN A 265 -0.56 -8.38 -7.02
CA ASN A 265 -0.83 -6.96 -7.30
C ASN A 265 -1.50 -6.69 -8.68
N CYS A 266 -2.11 -7.71 -9.29
CA CYS A 266 -2.78 -7.60 -10.59
C CYS A 266 -4.19 -7.03 -10.42
N ARG A 267 -4.51 -5.98 -11.20
CA ARG A 267 -5.83 -5.32 -11.19
C ARG A 267 -6.77 -5.85 -12.26
N HIS A 268 -6.31 -6.78 -13.07
CA HIS A 268 -7.15 -7.45 -14.04
C HIS A 268 -7.93 -8.57 -13.38
N SER A 269 -9.17 -8.69 -13.79
CA SER A 269 -10.07 -9.80 -13.53
C SER A 269 -10.65 -10.30 -14.87
N PHE A 270 -11.61 -11.19 -14.80
CA PHE A 270 -12.34 -11.74 -15.94
C PHE A 270 -13.81 -11.97 -15.57
N PHE A 271 -14.67 -12.15 -16.57
CA PHE A 271 -16.10 -12.37 -16.39
C PHE A 271 -16.65 -13.35 -17.43
N PRO A 272 -17.78 -14.02 -17.14
CA PRO A 272 -18.39 -14.96 -18.06
C PRO A 272 -18.85 -14.27 -19.35
N PHE A 273 -18.65 -14.95 -20.47
CA PHE A 273 -19.04 -14.49 -21.79
C PHE A 273 -19.88 -15.55 -22.49
N TRP A 274 -21.10 -15.19 -22.89
CA TRP A 274 -22.02 -16.07 -23.62
C TRP A 274 -22.19 -15.55 -25.05
N PRO A 275 -21.65 -16.24 -26.06
CA PRO A 275 -21.87 -15.86 -27.46
C PRO A 275 -23.36 -15.70 -27.79
N GLY A 276 -23.72 -14.59 -28.42
CA GLY A 276 -25.12 -14.25 -28.75
C GLY A 276 -25.90 -13.55 -27.63
N ILE A 277 -25.40 -13.52 -26.40
CA ILE A 277 -25.99 -12.78 -25.27
C ILE A 277 -25.06 -11.64 -24.84
N SER A 278 -23.80 -11.96 -24.55
CA SER A 278 -22.78 -11.01 -24.14
C SER A 278 -22.32 -10.13 -25.30
N LYS A 279 -22.01 -8.88 -25.00
CA LYS A 279 -21.33 -7.95 -25.90
C LYS A 279 -19.91 -7.72 -25.37
N PRO A 280 -18.86 -7.69 -26.23
CA PRO A 280 -17.51 -7.35 -25.80
C PRO A 280 -17.48 -6.03 -25.03
N ALA A 281 -16.82 -6.02 -23.88
CA ALA A 281 -16.73 -4.84 -23.03
C ALA A 281 -15.74 -3.80 -23.58
N TYR A 282 -14.81 -4.21 -24.44
CA TYR A 282 -13.74 -3.37 -24.96
C TYR A 282 -13.70 -3.37 -26.48
N THR A 283 -13.54 -2.17 -27.07
CA THR A 283 -13.28 -2.03 -28.51
C THR A 283 -11.78 -2.11 -28.78
N GLN A 284 -11.40 -2.48 -30.01
CA GLN A 284 -9.98 -2.48 -30.39
C GLN A 284 -9.35 -1.09 -30.27
N GLU A 285 -10.10 -0.02 -30.54
CA GLU A 285 -9.65 1.35 -30.36
C GLU A 285 -9.32 1.67 -28.90
N MET A 286 -10.17 1.25 -27.95
CA MET A 286 -9.90 1.40 -26.51
C MET A 286 -8.63 0.67 -26.10
N LEU A 287 -8.45 -0.58 -26.55
CA LEU A 287 -7.29 -1.41 -26.23
C LEU A 287 -5.99 -0.81 -26.76
N ASN A 288 -6.00 -0.34 -28.02
CA ASN A 288 -4.84 0.34 -28.62
C ASN A 288 -4.49 1.61 -27.84
N GLY A 289 -5.50 2.40 -27.43
CA GLY A 289 -5.31 3.62 -26.67
C GLY A 289 -4.80 3.43 -25.23
N TYR A 290 -4.84 2.20 -24.69
CA TYR A 290 -4.28 1.86 -23.36
C TYR A 290 -2.78 1.61 -23.38
N THR A 291 -2.22 1.24 -24.54
CA THR A 291 -0.78 0.98 -24.72
C THR A 291 -0.04 2.14 -25.38
N GLU A 292 -0.75 3.12 -25.91
CA GLU A 292 -0.18 4.27 -26.61
C GLU A 292 0.60 5.20 -25.68
N ALA A 293 1.77 5.65 -26.16
CA ALA A 293 2.55 6.71 -25.53
C ALA A 293 1.97 8.08 -25.92
N LYS A 294 1.20 8.70 -25.03
CA LYS A 294 0.43 9.93 -25.31
C LYS A 294 0.63 11.06 -24.31
N TYR A 295 1.52 10.88 -23.33
CA TYR A 295 1.80 11.90 -22.32
C TYR A 295 3.19 12.49 -22.51
N LYS A 296 3.28 13.79 -22.75
CA LYS A 296 4.56 14.46 -22.96
C LYS A 296 5.16 14.90 -21.63
N PHE A 297 6.42 14.55 -21.37
CA PHE A 297 7.17 15.02 -20.21
C PHE A 297 8.65 15.16 -20.56
N ASN A 298 9.27 16.31 -20.30
CA ASN A 298 10.68 16.60 -20.61
C ASN A 298 11.13 16.29 -22.05
N GLY A 299 10.22 16.33 -23.03
CA GLY A 299 10.52 16.05 -24.43
C GLY A 299 10.24 14.60 -24.86
N ASP A 300 10.05 13.69 -23.91
CA ASP A 300 9.72 12.29 -24.17
C ASP A 300 8.20 12.06 -24.15
N TRP A 301 7.74 11.07 -24.92
CA TRP A 301 6.36 10.56 -24.87
C TRP A 301 6.30 9.33 -23.98
N LEU A 302 5.42 9.37 -22.99
CA LEU A 302 5.23 8.34 -21.98
C LEU A 302 3.88 7.66 -22.16
N THR A 303 3.86 6.37 -21.87
CA THR A 303 2.65 5.56 -21.68
C THR A 303 2.02 5.83 -20.31
N GLU A 304 0.76 5.43 -20.13
CA GLU A 304 0.10 5.46 -18.80
C GLU A 304 0.91 4.67 -17.75
N TYR A 305 1.49 3.52 -18.17
CA TYR A 305 2.28 2.69 -17.27
C TYR A 305 3.48 3.46 -16.72
N GLU A 306 4.26 4.12 -17.59
CA GLU A 306 5.43 4.90 -17.20
C GLU A 306 5.06 6.10 -16.34
N CYS A 307 4.01 6.84 -16.70
CA CYS A 307 3.46 7.91 -15.88
C CYS A 307 3.12 7.42 -14.47
N SER A 308 2.42 6.28 -14.37
CA SER A 308 2.07 5.69 -13.08
C SER A 308 3.30 5.27 -12.26
N GLN A 309 4.37 4.77 -12.89
CA GLN A 309 5.60 4.40 -12.20
C GLN A 309 6.34 5.63 -11.65
N ILE A 310 6.40 6.71 -12.43
CA ILE A 310 6.99 7.99 -12.00
C ILE A 310 6.21 8.58 -10.83
N MET A 311 4.88 8.67 -10.94
CA MET A 311 4.01 9.15 -9.87
C MET A 311 4.17 8.32 -8.60
N ARG A 312 4.08 6.98 -8.69
CA ARG A 312 4.23 6.08 -7.55
C ARG A 312 5.60 6.21 -6.88
N ARG A 313 6.67 6.41 -7.64
CA ARG A 313 8.01 6.65 -7.08
C ARG A 313 8.04 7.96 -6.28
N GLN A 314 7.46 9.03 -6.80
CA GLN A 314 7.41 10.33 -6.12
C GLN A 314 6.51 10.29 -4.87
N GLU A 315 5.34 9.65 -4.95
CA GLU A 315 4.43 9.44 -3.81
C GLU A 315 5.13 8.71 -2.66
N ARG A 316 5.84 7.61 -2.94
CA ARG A 316 6.62 6.87 -1.93
C ARG A 316 7.67 7.75 -1.26
N GLN A 317 8.38 8.57 -2.03
CA GLN A 317 9.38 9.51 -1.49
C GLN A 317 8.73 10.58 -0.59
N ILE A 318 7.57 11.11 -0.98
CA ILE A 318 6.82 12.08 -0.17
C ILE A 318 6.41 11.44 1.17
N ARG A 319 5.87 10.23 1.14
CA ARG A 319 5.48 9.50 2.37
C ARG A 319 6.68 9.21 3.28
N GLU A 320 7.82 8.83 2.70
CA GLU A 320 9.05 8.62 3.46
C GLU A 320 9.52 9.90 4.19
N ILE A 321 9.54 11.05 3.49
CA ILE A 321 9.90 12.33 4.11
C ILE A 321 8.91 12.70 5.23
N LYS A 322 7.60 12.47 5.02
CA LYS A 322 6.58 12.70 6.06
C LYS A 322 6.81 11.86 7.31
N ARG A 323 7.20 10.59 7.16
CA ARG A 323 7.58 9.72 8.29
C ARG A 323 8.79 10.26 9.05
N VAL A 324 9.83 10.71 8.34
CA VAL A 324 11.02 11.34 8.96
C VAL A 324 10.63 12.61 9.72
N LEU A 325 9.75 13.45 9.17
CA LEU A 325 9.24 14.65 9.86
C LEU A 325 8.45 14.30 11.12
N ALA A 326 7.64 13.24 11.11
CA ALA A 326 6.94 12.76 12.31
C ALA A 326 7.93 12.27 13.38
N ALA A 327 9.00 11.59 12.96
CA ALA A 327 10.09 11.15 13.84
C ALA A 327 10.78 12.36 14.50
N TYR A 328 11.19 13.35 13.72
CA TYR A 328 11.80 14.58 14.23
C TYR A 328 10.86 15.37 15.14
N ASP A 329 9.56 15.48 14.82
CA ASP A 329 8.58 16.13 15.71
C ASP A 329 8.47 15.45 17.07
N SER A 330 8.52 14.12 17.11
CA SER A 330 8.53 13.35 18.36
C SER A 330 9.85 13.52 19.12
N ALA A 331 10.98 13.47 18.40
CA ALA A 331 12.31 13.62 18.94
C ALA A 331 12.52 15.00 19.59
N MET A 332 12.13 16.08 18.91
CA MET A 332 12.20 17.45 19.45
C MET A 332 11.43 17.59 20.76
N LYS A 333 10.20 17.05 20.84
CA LYS A 333 9.38 17.08 22.06
C LYS A 333 9.96 16.29 23.23
N SER A 334 10.89 15.38 22.93
CA SER A 334 11.48 14.46 23.90
C SER A 334 12.94 14.82 24.24
N ALA A 335 13.48 15.86 23.59
CA ALA A 335 14.84 16.35 23.85
C ALA A 335 14.96 16.87 25.28
N THR A 336 16.05 16.48 25.94
CA THR A 336 16.35 16.86 27.33
C THR A 336 17.21 18.10 27.43
N ASP A 337 17.79 18.55 26.31
CA ASP A 337 18.69 19.68 26.23
C ASP A 337 18.38 20.55 24.99
N ALA A 338 18.61 21.86 25.14
CA ALA A 338 18.30 22.85 24.10
C ALA A 338 19.17 22.69 22.85
N GLU A 339 20.39 22.18 22.98
CA GLU A 339 21.31 21.94 21.87
C GLU A 339 20.73 20.89 20.91
N THR A 340 20.32 19.73 21.44
CA THR A 340 19.68 18.66 20.69
C THR A 340 18.33 19.11 20.12
N GLU A 341 17.52 19.83 20.89
CA GLU A 341 16.24 20.35 20.42
C GLU A 341 16.41 21.30 19.23
N ASN A 342 17.34 22.26 19.33
CA ASN A 342 17.59 23.23 18.26
C ASN A 342 18.18 22.59 17.01
N PHE A 343 19.11 21.66 17.18
CA PHE A 343 19.65 20.88 16.06
C PHE A 343 18.55 20.11 15.32
N LEU A 344 17.65 19.43 16.06
CA LEU A 344 16.53 18.71 15.45
C LEU A 344 15.51 19.64 14.78
N LYS A 345 15.31 20.88 15.29
CA LYS A 345 14.49 21.91 14.63
C LYS A 345 15.06 22.30 13.27
N GLU A 346 16.37 22.48 13.17
CA GLU A 346 17.04 22.77 11.90
C GLU A 346 16.90 21.63 10.90
N GLU A 347 17.10 20.39 11.34
CA GLU A 347 16.91 19.20 10.48
C GLU A 347 15.45 19.02 10.06
N PHE A 348 14.50 19.29 10.95
CA PHE A 348 13.07 19.33 10.61
C PHE A 348 12.77 20.39 9.53
N GLN A 349 13.39 21.58 9.62
CA GLN A 349 13.23 22.63 8.62
C GLN A 349 13.82 22.22 7.26
N LYS A 350 15.03 21.63 7.23
CA LYS A 350 15.65 21.10 6.01
C LYS A 350 14.79 20.03 5.34
N GLU A 351 14.28 19.06 6.08
CA GLU A 351 13.38 18.03 5.54
C GLU A 351 12.03 18.61 5.09
N SER A 352 11.53 19.65 5.75
CA SER A 352 10.30 20.34 5.34
C SER A 352 10.44 21.03 3.98
N VAL A 353 11.60 21.63 3.70
CA VAL A 353 11.91 22.19 2.38
C VAL A 353 11.97 21.09 1.32
N LYS A 354 12.64 19.97 1.63
CA LYS A 354 12.69 18.79 0.73
C LYS A 354 11.30 18.25 0.41
N LEU A 355 10.43 18.14 1.42
CA LEU A 355 9.04 17.73 1.24
C LEU A 355 8.32 18.63 0.23
N LYS A 356 8.40 19.96 0.41
CA LYS A 356 7.70 20.92 -0.45
C LYS A 356 8.23 20.91 -1.87
N ASN A 357 9.53 20.70 -2.06
CA ASN A 357 10.10 20.53 -3.39
C ASN A 357 9.62 19.25 -4.08
N LYS A 358 9.47 18.13 -3.33
CA LYS A 358 8.94 16.87 -3.88
C LYS A 358 7.45 16.95 -4.19
N GLU A 359 6.65 17.54 -3.30
CA GLU A 359 5.22 17.79 -3.55
C GLU A 359 5.03 18.68 -4.78
N LYS A 360 5.86 19.72 -4.95
CA LYS A 360 5.85 20.56 -6.16
C LYS A 360 6.17 19.74 -7.41
N LYS A 361 7.26 18.96 -7.41
CA LYS A 361 7.64 18.11 -8.56
C LYS A 361 6.53 17.14 -8.97
N LEU A 362 5.84 16.52 -8.01
CA LEU A 362 4.73 15.62 -8.31
C LEU A 362 3.56 16.39 -8.92
N LYS A 363 3.25 17.58 -8.36
CA LYS A 363 2.19 18.45 -8.89
C LYS A 363 2.49 18.91 -10.32
N ASP A 364 3.72 19.36 -10.57
CA ASP A 364 4.17 19.82 -11.88
C ASP A 364 4.09 18.66 -12.89
N PHE A 365 4.60 17.47 -12.53
CA PHE A 365 4.47 16.26 -13.36
C PHE A 365 3.01 15.93 -13.70
N CYS A 366 2.12 15.93 -12.70
CA CYS A 366 0.70 15.65 -12.92
C CYS A 366 0.07 16.71 -13.83
N SER A 367 0.43 17.98 -13.66
CA SER A 367 -0.08 19.08 -14.49
C SER A 367 0.39 18.97 -15.94
N GLU A 368 1.66 18.67 -16.17
CA GLU A 368 2.24 18.53 -17.52
C GLU A 368 1.68 17.31 -18.27
N THR A 369 1.46 16.21 -17.54
CA THR A 369 0.94 14.96 -18.11
C THR A 369 -0.59 14.88 -18.09
N GLY A 370 -1.31 15.91 -17.63
CA GLY A 370 -2.78 15.93 -17.57
C GLY A 370 -3.40 14.98 -16.53
N HIS A 371 -2.61 14.45 -15.59
CA HIS A 371 -3.09 13.54 -14.56
C HIS A 371 -3.64 14.31 -13.34
N ARG A 372 -4.65 13.73 -12.68
CA ARG A 372 -5.15 14.27 -11.41
C ARG A 372 -4.19 13.91 -10.28
N LEU A 373 -3.82 14.90 -9.47
CA LEU A 373 -3.07 14.65 -8.24
C LEU A 373 -3.94 13.88 -7.23
N ASP A 374 -3.57 12.64 -6.97
CA ASP A 374 -4.23 11.81 -5.97
C ASP A 374 -3.63 12.05 -4.58
N THR A 375 -4.29 12.90 -3.80
CA THR A 375 -3.83 13.19 -2.43
C THR A 375 -3.92 11.98 -1.51
N SER A 376 -4.74 10.96 -1.83
CA SER A 376 -4.87 9.74 -1.02
C SER A 376 -3.55 8.99 -0.87
N ARG A 377 -2.73 9.03 -1.92
CA ARG A 377 -1.48 8.28 -2.05
C ARG A 377 -0.30 8.97 -1.37
N THR A 378 -0.51 10.20 -0.91
CA THR A 378 0.50 11.01 -0.20
C THR A 378 0.03 11.48 1.17
N GLN A 379 -1.27 11.39 1.47
CA GLN A 379 -1.81 11.66 2.78
C GLN A 379 -1.54 10.48 3.71
N VAL A 380 -1.05 10.81 4.91
CA VAL A 380 -1.14 9.91 6.06
C VAL A 380 -2.56 10.11 6.57
N TYR A 381 -3.46 9.21 6.19
CA TYR A 381 -4.89 9.36 6.44
C TYR A 381 -5.25 9.24 7.93
N ALA A 382 -6.38 9.85 8.28
CA ALA A 382 -6.98 9.80 9.60
C ALA A 382 -7.68 8.46 9.86
N VAL A 383 -7.57 7.94 11.08
CA VAL A 383 -8.44 6.85 11.55
C VAL A 383 -9.78 7.46 11.99
N LYS A 384 -10.88 6.78 11.67
CA LYS A 384 -12.20 7.09 12.24
C LYS A 384 -12.40 6.26 13.51
N ASP A 385 -13.00 6.83 14.55
CA ASP A 385 -13.40 6.06 15.72
C ASP A 385 -14.61 5.17 15.38
N GLN A 386 -15.03 4.40 16.39
CA GLN A 386 -16.16 3.48 16.36
C GLN A 386 -17.50 4.18 16.04
N ASN A 387 -17.55 5.52 16.10
CA ASN A 387 -18.71 6.36 15.83
C ASN A 387 -18.57 7.12 14.49
N GLY A 388 -17.53 6.83 13.70
CA GLY A 388 -17.27 7.49 12.42
C GLY A 388 -16.60 8.86 12.52
N ASN A 389 -16.21 9.31 13.72
CA ASN A 389 -15.52 10.59 13.90
C ASN A 389 -14.05 10.46 13.55
N ILE A 390 -13.49 11.47 12.90
CA ILE A 390 -12.05 11.55 12.63
C ILE A 390 -11.29 11.72 13.96
N VAL A 391 -10.68 10.64 14.46
CA VAL A 391 -9.72 10.64 15.58
C VAL A 391 -8.35 10.99 15.00
N ASN A 392 -8.25 12.25 14.58
CA ASN A 392 -7.07 13.10 14.44
C ASN A 392 -5.68 12.39 14.36
N TYR A 393 -4.94 12.58 13.26
CA TYR A 393 -3.61 13.26 13.27
C TYR A 393 -3.02 13.46 11.87
N GLY A 394 -2.11 14.44 11.78
CA GLY A 394 -1.36 14.83 10.58
C GLY A 394 -1.35 16.35 10.34
N ARG A 395 -2.42 17.07 10.74
CA ARG A 395 -2.50 18.54 10.53
C ARG A 395 -1.39 19.28 11.27
N SER A 396 -1.07 18.95 12.53
CA SER A 396 -0.05 19.68 13.29
C SER A 396 1.36 19.59 12.68
N THR A 397 1.87 18.37 12.42
CA THR A 397 3.19 18.18 11.80
C THR A 397 3.22 18.72 10.37
N SER A 398 2.14 18.54 9.59
CA SER A 398 2.05 19.12 8.23
C SER A 398 2.03 20.65 8.24
N MET A 399 1.29 21.27 9.17
CA MET A 399 1.26 22.73 9.35
C MET A 399 2.63 23.26 9.80
N LYS A 400 3.28 22.58 10.74
CA LYS A 400 4.66 22.89 11.16
C LYS A 400 5.63 22.83 9.98
N ALA A 401 5.53 21.81 9.12
CA ALA A 401 6.37 21.69 7.94
C ALA A 401 6.11 22.82 6.92
N VAL A 402 4.85 23.22 6.72
CA VAL A 402 4.50 24.39 5.90
C VAL A 402 5.12 25.67 6.46
N TRP A 403 4.99 25.91 7.76
CA TRP A 403 5.56 27.10 8.42
C TRP A 403 7.09 27.09 8.42
N ALA A 404 7.73 25.95 8.65
CA ALA A 404 9.18 25.81 8.61
C ALA A 404 9.73 26.13 7.21
N ASN A 405 9.07 25.62 6.16
CA ASN A 405 9.43 25.97 4.78
C ASN A 405 9.21 27.46 4.46
N ARG A 406 8.14 28.08 4.99
CA ARG A 406 7.92 29.54 4.82
C ARG A 406 9.02 30.35 5.49
N LYS A 407 9.49 29.93 6.69
CA LYS A 407 10.60 30.58 7.39
C LYS A 407 11.92 30.44 6.63
N ALA A 408 12.17 29.30 5.98
CA ALA A 408 13.37 29.07 5.17
C ALA A 408 13.47 29.94 3.89
N LYS A 409 12.35 30.52 3.45
CA LYS A 409 12.27 31.37 2.25
C LYS A 409 12.35 32.87 2.56
N LYS A 410 12.27 33.24 3.83
CA LYS A 410 12.57 34.59 4.31
C LYS A 410 14.07 34.64 4.60
#